data_AF-A0A522QHJ6-F1
#
_entry.id   AF-A0A522QHJ6-F1
#
_cell.length_a   1.000
_cell.length_b   1.000
_cell.length_c   1.000
_cell.angle_alpha   90.00
_cell.angle_beta   90.00
_cell.angle_gamma   90.00
#
_symmetry.space_group_name_H-M   'P 1'
#
loop_
_entity.id
_entity.type
_entity.pdbx_description
1 polymer ?
#
loop_
_entity_poly.entity_id
_entity_poly.type
_entity_poly.pdbx_seq_one_letter_code
_entity_poly.pdbx_strand_id
1 'polypeptide(L)'
;MKYLMIAGAALLATWLAYRWSGYSQAASTNAAPPSVLVTTIPLREGSLARAVTAYGAIQSSPSSVESMTAHANDTVRVVYIHPGDRVAAGAPLVALTPGALTIAAYKQAQSAMRNARMLVVRTRKLLAQHLATVQDLANAEKADADAQATLDALKTQGGDGQVTLHAPFA
;
A
#
# COMPACT_ATOMS: atom_id res chain seq x y z
N MET A 1 -71.20 -0.73 63.03
CA MET A 1 -72.36 -0.11 63.71
C MET A 1 -72.22 1.40 63.55
N LYS A 2 -73.13 2.22 63.02
CA LYS A 2 -74.55 2.07 62.66
C LYS A 2 -74.89 3.34 61.86
N TYR A 3 -75.45 3.18 60.66
CA TYR A 3 -75.99 4.26 59.83
C TYR A 3 -77.10 5.00 60.58
N LEU A 4 -77.20 6.34 60.47
CA LEU A 4 -78.50 7.03 60.43
C LEU A 4 -78.38 8.53 60.08
N MET A 5 -78.97 8.90 58.93
CA MET A 5 -79.86 10.06 58.71
C MET A 5 -79.37 11.45 59.14
N ILE A 6 -79.11 12.42 58.25
CA ILE A 6 -79.92 12.91 57.11
C ILE A 6 -81.42 12.95 57.45
N ALA A 7 -81.85 14.02 58.14
CA ALA A 7 -83.22 14.48 58.12
C ALA A 7 -83.30 15.95 58.59
N GLY A 8 -83.77 16.83 57.69
CA GLY A 8 -84.23 18.18 58.02
C GLY A 8 -83.22 19.28 57.68
N ALA A 9 -83.00 19.72 56.44
CA ALA A 9 -83.84 19.65 55.23
C ALA A 9 -85.31 20.07 55.46
N ALA A 10 -85.54 21.09 56.28
CA ALA A 10 -86.76 21.91 56.34
C ALA A 10 -86.52 22.90 57.49
N LEU A 11 -85.99 24.08 57.26
CA LEU A 11 -86.84 25.21 56.93
C LEU A 11 -86.02 26.20 56.11
N LEU A 12 -85.93 25.82 54.85
CA LEU A 12 -85.56 26.60 53.69
C LEU A 12 -86.61 27.68 53.34
N ALA A 13 -87.33 28.21 54.33
CA ALA A 13 -88.54 28.98 54.08
C ALA A 13 -88.70 30.11 55.08
N THR A 14 -87.77 31.06 55.02
CA THR A 14 -87.97 32.50 55.28
C THR A 14 -86.58 33.15 55.30
N TRP A 15 -85.80 33.10 54.22
CA TRP A 15 -85.94 34.05 53.13
C TRP A 15 -86.84 35.25 53.44
N LEU A 16 -86.24 36.42 53.28
CA LEU A 16 -86.95 37.57 52.76
C LEU A 16 -87.76 38.40 53.74
N ALA A 17 -87.16 38.78 54.84
CA ALA A 17 -87.49 40.08 55.39
C ALA A 17 -86.40 40.56 56.33
N TYR A 18 -85.79 41.69 55.96
CA TYR A 18 -85.41 42.69 56.93
C TYR A 18 -84.31 42.26 57.92
N ARG A 19 -83.05 42.68 57.78
CA ARG A 19 -82.61 44.04 57.46
C ARG A 19 -81.13 43.95 57.07
N TRP A 20 -80.75 44.47 55.91
CA TRP A 20 -80.07 45.77 55.87
C TRP A 20 -79.39 46.15 57.20
N SER A 21 -78.10 45.94 57.29
CA SER A 21 -77.17 47.01 56.94
C SER A 21 -75.74 46.64 57.32
N GLY A 22 -74.86 46.73 56.32
CA GLY A 22 -73.46 47.12 56.45
C GLY A 22 -72.59 46.35 57.45
N TYR A 23 -71.72 45.49 56.94
CA TYR A 23 -70.30 45.83 56.82
C TYR A 23 -69.58 44.77 55.99
N SER A 24 -68.76 45.23 55.06
CA SER A 24 -67.97 44.45 54.12
C SER A 24 -66.98 43.53 54.83
N GLN A 25 -67.05 42.22 54.56
CA GLN A 25 -65.97 41.28 54.82
C GLN A 25 -64.84 41.56 53.81
N ALA A 26 -63.66 41.93 54.32
CA ALA A 26 -62.46 41.99 53.52
C ALA A 26 -62.10 40.58 53.04
N ALA A 27 -62.27 40.33 51.75
CA ALA A 27 -61.82 39.10 51.11
C ALA A 27 -60.28 39.10 51.11
N SER A 28 -59.67 38.28 51.96
CA SER A 28 -58.27 37.89 51.83
C SER A 28 -58.15 36.96 50.63
N THR A 29 -57.98 37.57 49.46
CA THR A 29 -57.67 36.89 48.20
C THR A 29 -56.36 36.12 48.37
N ASN A 30 -56.47 34.80 48.44
CA ASN A 30 -55.36 33.87 48.33
C ASN A 30 -54.88 33.89 46.87
N ALA A 31 -54.04 34.87 46.53
CA ALA A 31 -53.51 35.05 45.18
C ALA A 31 -52.46 33.98 44.91
N ALA A 32 -52.82 33.01 44.06
CA ALA A 32 -51.87 32.05 43.52
C ALA A 32 -50.73 32.80 42.79
N PRO A 33 -49.47 32.40 42.97
CA PRO A 33 -48.34 33.09 42.35
C PRO A 33 -48.49 33.10 40.82
N PRO A 34 -48.11 34.20 40.14
CA PRO A 34 -48.33 34.36 38.71
C PRO A 34 -47.61 33.26 37.91
N SER A 35 -48.35 32.52 37.10
CA SER A 35 -47.85 31.45 36.22
C SER A 35 -48.15 31.77 34.76
N VAL A 36 -47.19 31.55 33.88
CA VAL A 36 -47.33 31.71 32.43
C VAL A 36 -47.23 30.34 31.77
N LEU A 37 -48.13 30.07 30.82
CA LEU A 37 -48.12 28.82 30.07
C LEU A 37 -46.89 28.76 29.17
N VAL A 38 -46.07 27.72 29.33
CA VAL A 38 -44.90 27.45 28.51
C VAL A 38 -44.99 26.07 27.90
N THR A 39 -44.49 25.93 26.68
CA THR A 39 -44.40 24.64 25.99
C THR A 39 -42.96 24.14 26.09
N THR A 40 -42.78 22.93 26.61
CA THR A 40 -41.48 22.27 26.75
C THR A 40 -41.41 21.03 25.88
N ILE A 41 -40.21 20.70 25.38
CA ILE A 41 -39.95 19.46 24.64
C ILE A 41 -39.03 18.57 25.49
N PRO A 42 -39.31 17.27 25.64
CA PRO A 42 -38.45 16.37 26.42
C PRO A 42 -37.10 16.15 25.71
N LEU A 43 -36.01 16.43 26.42
CA LEU A 43 -34.66 16.12 25.96
C LEU A 43 -34.46 14.60 25.96
N ARG A 44 -34.02 14.05 24.81
CA ARG A 44 -33.65 12.64 24.69
C ARG A 44 -32.15 12.54 24.50
N GLU A 45 -31.51 11.70 25.30
CA GLU A 45 -30.10 11.38 25.13
C GLU A 45 -29.92 10.55 23.85
N GLY A 46 -28.92 10.94 23.06
CA GLY A 46 -28.50 10.26 21.84
C GLY A 46 -27.04 10.56 21.56
N SER A 47 -26.38 9.75 20.75
CA SER A 47 -24.99 10.02 20.36
C SER A 47 -24.96 10.98 19.17
N LEU A 48 -24.06 11.96 19.22
CA LEU A 48 -23.84 12.92 18.15
C LEU A 48 -22.39 12.72 17.68
N ALA A 49 -22.23 12.09 16.52
CA ALA A 49 -20.92 11.83 15.96
C ALA A 49 -20.25 13.16 15.60
N ARG A 50 -19.10 13.45 16.24
CA ARG A 50 -18.27 14.60 15.90
C ARG A 50 -17.36 14.23 14.74
N ALA A 51 -17.72 14.63 13.53
CA ALA A 51 -16.85 14.50 12.37
C ALA A 51 -15.78 15.59 12.41
N VAL A 52 -14.51 15.20 12.18
CA VAL A 52 -13.39 16.12 12.00
C VAL A 52 -12.93 16.00 10.56
N THR A 53 -13.06 17.07 9.78
CA THR A 53 -12.55 17.12 8.40
C THR A 53 -11.08 17.49 8.43
N ALA A 54 -10.22 16.60 7.91
CA ALA A 54 -8.81 16.87 7.70
C ALA A 54 -8.51 16.95 6.20
N TYR A 55 -7.57 17.82 5.84
CA TYR A 55 -7.05 17.93 4.48
C TYR A 55 -5.70 17.22 4.41
N GLY A 56 -5.49 16.48 3.33
CA GLY A 56 -4.25 15.78 3.06
C GLY A 56 -4.05 15.60 1.56
N ALA A 57 -2.84 15.20 1.18
CA ALA A 57 -2.53 14.83 -0.18
C ALA A 57 -2.45 13.30 -0.30
N ILE A 58 -2.82 12.78 -1.48
CA ILE A 58 -2.58 11.38 -1.81
C ILE A 58 -1.15 11.29 -2.33
N GLN A 59 -0.32 10.48 -1.69
CA GLN A 59 1.03 10.18 -2.16
C GLN A 59 1.10 8.71 -2.56
N SER A 60 1.76 8.42 -3.67
CA SER A 60 2.09 7.04 -4.05
C SER A 60 2.97 6.39 -2.98
N SER A 61 2.72 5.10 -2.71
CA SER A 61 3.61 4.34 -1.82
C SER A 61 5.05 4.42 -2.35
N PRO A 62 6.06 4.58 -1.48
CA PRO A 62 7.47 4.50 -1.89
C PRO A 62 7.80 3.17 -2.60
N SER A 63 7.05 2.10 -2.28
CA SER A 63 7.17 0.79 -2.94
C SER A 63 6.58 0.73 -4.36
N SER A 64 5.87 1.78 -4.79
CA SER A 64 5.23 1.88 -6.11
C SER A 64 6.06 2.71 -7.10
N VAL A 65 7.27 3.12 -6.71
CA VAL A 65 8.21 3.86 -7.58
C VAL A 65 9.55 3.13 -7.55
N GLU A 66 9.97 2.60 -8.69
CA GLU A 66 11.23 1.90 -8.83
C GLU A 66 12.01 2.44 -10.03
N SER A 67 13.31 2.68 -9.81
CA SER A 67 14.24 3.08 -10.86
C SER A 67 15.05 1.86 -11.27
N MET A 68 14.88 1.42 -12.51
CA MET A 68 15.63 0.30 -13.07
C MET A 68 16.89 0.82 -13.74
N THR A 69 18.03 0.17 -13.48
CA THR A 69 19.31 0.50 -14.11
C THR A 69 19.79 -0.67 -14.96
N ALA A 70 20.41 -0.34 -16.08
CA ALA A 70 21.02 -1.27 -17.01
C ALA A 70 22.54 -1.18 -16.94
N HIS A 71 23.25 -2.21 -17.42
CA HIS A 71 24.71 -2.17 -17.48
C HIS A 71 25.18 -1.13 -18.50
N ALA A 72 26.32 -0.50 -18.21
CA ALA A 72 26.87 0.59 -19.02
C ALA A 72 27.23 0.18 -20.47
N ASN A 73 27.37 -1.12 -20.75
CA ASN A 73 27.80 -1.64 -22.05
C ASN A 73 26.64 -2.11 -22.94
N ASP A 74 25.40 -1.87 -22.53
CA ASP A 74 24.21 -2.29 -23.27
C ASP A 74 23.63 -1.16 -24.11
N THR A 75 23.06 -1.52 -25.26
CA THR A 75 22.34 -0.62 -26.16
C THR A 75 20.86 -0.96 -26.13
N VAL A 76 20.00 0.07 -26.06
CA VAL A 76 18.54 -0.11 -26.15
C VAL A 76 18.19 -0.57 -27.56
N ARG A 77 17.63 -1.79 -27.67
CA ARG A 77 17.21 -2.38 -28.95
C ARG A 77 15.76 -2.04 -29.25
N VAL A 78 14.87 -2.29 -28.28
CA VAL A 78 13.42 -2.07 -28.42
C VAL A 78 12.86 -1.59 -27.10
N VAL A 79 11.96 -0.61 -27.16
CA VAL A 79 11.11 -0.20 -26.03
C VAL A 79 9.69 -0.67 -26.34
N TYR A 80 9.10 -1.45 -25.43
CA TYR A 80 7.79 -2.08 -25.63
C TYR A 80 6.62 -1.24 -25.11
N ILE A 81 6.91 -0.17 -24.38
CA ILE A 81 5.92 0.62 -23.64
C ILE A 81 6.03 2.11 -23.97
N HIS A 82 4.94 2.85 -23.76
CA HIS A 82 4.92 4.30 -23.83
C HIS A 82 4.71 4.92 -22.43
N PRO A 83 5.17 6.17 -22.20
CA PRO A 83 4.89 6.86 -20.95
C PRO A 83 3.40 6.96 -20.67
N GLY A 84 2.97 6.49 -19.50
CA GLY A 84 1.56 6.49 -19.06
C GLY A 84 0.82 5.16 -19.28
N ASP A 85 1.45 4.18 -19.93
CA ASP A 85 0.85 2.85 -20.09
C ASP A 85 0.70 2.11 -18.75
N ARG A 86 -0.41 1.40 -18.59
CA ARG A 86 -0.60 0.44 -17.48
C ARG A 86 0.00 -0.90 -17.89
N VAL A 87 1.00 -1.35 -17.15
CA VAL A 87 1.70 -2.62 -17.38
C VAL A 87 1.40 -3.60 -16.26
N ALA A 88 1.25 -4.88 -16.60
CA ALA A 88 1.15 -5.93 -15.59
C ALA A 88 2.54 -6.26 -15.03
N ALA A 89 2.59 -6.78 -13.80
CA ALA A 89 3.81 -7.33 -13.22
C ALA A 89 4.39 -8.40 -14.17
N GLY A 90 5.70 -8.33 -14.42
CA GLY A 90 6.42 -9.21 -15.33
C GLY A 90 6.37 -8.82 -16.81
N ALA A 91 5.61 -7.79 -17.21
CA ALA A 91 5.55 -7.36 -18.60
C ALA A 91 6.92 -6.84 -19.09
N PRO A 92 7.34 -7.14 -20.33
CA PRO A 92 8.59 -6.64 -20.89
C PRO A 92 8.50 -5.14 -21.12
N LEU A 93 9.48 -4.38 -20.62
CA LEU A 93 9.55 -2.93 -20.75
C LEU A 93 10.52 -2.52 -21.85
N VAL A 94 11.77 -3.01 -21.75
CA VAL A 94 12.86 -2.66 -22.65
C VAL A 94 13.72 -3.89 -22.92
N ALA A 95 14.03 -4.11 -24.20
CA ALA A 95 15.04 -5.06 -24.64
C ALA A 95 16.38 -4.35 -24.82
N LEU A 96 17.40 -4.87 -24.17
CA LEU A 96 18.78 -4.41 -24.22
C LEU A 96 19.64 -5.43 -24.96
N THR A 97 20.45 -4.96 -25.90
CA THR A 97 21.43 -5.78 -26.59
C THR A 97 22.84 -5.36 -26.19
N PRO A 98 23.76 -6.30 -25.95
CA PRO A 98 25.14 -5.97 -25.62
C PRO A 98 25.79 -5.17 -26.76
N GLY A 99 26.65 -4.21 -26.41
CA GLY A 99 27.41 -3.46 -27.40
C GLY A 99 28.28 -4.36 -28.30
N ALA A 100 28.56 -3.88 -29.51
CA ALA A 100 29.34 -4.64 -30.51
C ALA A 100 30.71 -5.10 -29.99
N LEU A 101 31.36 -4.30 -29.15
CA LEU A 101 32.62 -4.65 -28.49
C LEU A 101 32.47 -5.82 -27.52
N THR A 102 31.41 -5.84 -26.72
CA THR A 102 31.11 -6.95 -25.79
C THR A 102 30.84 -8.25 -26.55
N ILE A 103 30.08 -8.18 -27.63
CA ILE A 103 29.80 -9.34 -28.51
C ILE A 103 31.11 -9.87 -29.12
N ALA A 104 31.98 -8.98 -29.61
CA ALA A 104 33.26 -9.36 -30.18
C ALA A 104 34.18 -10.01 -29.13
N ALA A 105 34.29 -9.40 -27.94
CA ALA A 105 35.08 -9.93 -26.82
C ALA A 105 34.57 -11.30 -26.37
N TYR A 106 33.26 -11.51 -26.27
CA TYR A 106 32.66 -12.79 -25.92
C TYR A 106 32.99 -13.89 -26.94
N LYS A 107 32.86 -13.60 -28.24
CA LYS A 107 33.24 -14.53 -29.32
C LYS A 107 34.73 -14.87 -29.31
N GLN A 108 35.58 -13.89 -29.01
CA GLN A 108 37.01 -14.08 -28.88
C GLN A 108 37.35 -14.98 -27.68
N ALA A 109 36.77 -14.71 -26.51
CA ALA A 109 36.98 -15.52 -25.31
C ALA A 109 36.48 -16.97 -25.51
N GLN A 110 35.35 -17.15 -26.19
CA GLN A 110 34.85 -18.49 -26.52
C GLN A 110 35.83 -19.26 -27.42
N SER A 111 36.45 -18.57 -28.38
CA SER A 111 37.47 -19.15 -29.24
C SER A 111 38.76 -19.47 -28.48
N ALA A 112 39.17 -18.57 -27.57
CA ALA A 112 40.33 -18.78 -26.71
C ALA A 112 40.14 -19.98 -25.77
N MET A 113 38.96 -20.13 -25.17
CA MET A 113 38.62 -21.27 -24.31
C MET A 113 38.64 -22.60 -25.08
N ARG A 114 38.09 -22.64 -26.31
CA ARG A 114 38.21 -23.83 -27.17
C ARG A 114 39.67 -24.16 -27.48
N ASN A 115 40.48 -23.16 -27.81
CA ASN A 115 41.90 -23.36 -28.13
C ASN A 115 42.69 -23.87 -26.92
N ALA A 116 42.49 -23.27 -25.75
CA ALA A 116 43.14 -23.68 -24.50
C ALA A 116 42.74 -25.12 -24.12
N ARG A 117 41.46 -25.46 -24.27
CA ARG A 117 40.98 -26.83 -24.03
C ARG A 117 41.64 -27.85 -24.94
N MET A 118 41.76 -27.53 -26.22
CA MET A 118 42.45 -28.39 -27.19
C MET A 118 43.95 -28.51 -26.90
N LEU A 119 44.57 -27.45 -26.38
CA LEU A 119 45.97 -27.48 -25.95
C LEU A 119 46.18 -28.46 -24.80
N VAL A 120 45.32 -28.44 -23.77
CA VAL A 120 45.39 -29.43 -22.66
C VAL A 120 45.30 -30.86 -23.19
N VAL A 121 44.34 -31.13 -24.09
CA VAL A 121 44.17 -32.46 -24.69
C VAL A 121 45.41 -32.88 -25.48
N ARG A 122 45.98 -31.97 -26.27
CA ARG A 122 47.18 -32.24 -27.07
C ARG A 122 48.41 -32.48 -26.18
N THR A 123 48.65 -31.62 -25.20
CA THR A 123 49.79 -31.73 -24.28
C THR A 123 49.71 -32.99 -23.45
N ARG A 124 48.51 -33.39 -23.00
CA ARG A 124 48.31 -34.66 -22.29
C ARG A 124 48.67 -35.88 -23.16
N LYS A 125 48.32 -35.85 -24.46
CA LYS A 125 48.72 -36.91 -25.41
C LYS A 125 50.23 -36.95 -25.63
N LEU A 126 50.88 -35.78 -25.77
CA LEU A 126 52.33 -35.69 -25.92
C LEU A 126 53.06 -36.16 -24.66
N LEU A 127 52.57 -35.81 -23.47
CA LEU A 127 53.13 -36.25 -22.20
C LEU A 127 53.07 -37.78 -22.05
N ALA A 128 51.96 -38.40 -22.46
CA ALA A 128 51.81 -39.86 -22.49
C ALA A 128 52.80 -40.55 -23.44
N GLN A 129 53.32 -39.82 -24.43
CA GLN A 129 54.36 -40.27 -25.37
C GLN A 129 55.77 -39.79 -24.96
N HIS A 130 55.91 -39.15 -23.79
CA HIS A 130 57.14 -38.51 -23.30
C HIS A 130 57.71 -37.43 -24.24
N LEU A 131 56.85 -36.81 -25.06
CA LEU A 131 57.18 -35.71 -25.98
C LEU A 131 56.89 -34.32 -25.39
N ALA A 132 56.33 -34.25 -24.18
CA ALA A 132 56.10 -33.02 -23.43
C ALA A 132 56.40 -33.25 -21.95
N THR A 133 56.62 -32.17 -21.20
CA THR A 133 56.91 -32.23 -19.76
C THR A 133 55.64 -32.05 -18.92
N VAL A 134 55.70 -32.42 -17.64
CA VAL A 134 54.62 -32.14 -16.68
C VAL A 134 54.40 -30.63 -16.51
N GLN A 135 55.46 -29.82 -16.61
CA GLN A 135 55.36 -28.37 -16.58
C GLN A 135 54.54 -27.84 -17.78
N ASP A 136 54.70 -28.41 -18.96
CA ASP A 136 53.91 -28.03 -20.13
C ASP A 136 52.42 -28.33 -19.93
N LEU A 137 52.10 -29.46 -19.31
CA LEU A 137 50.71 -29.80 -18.97
C LEU A 137 50.13 -28.82 -17.95
N ALA A 138 50.87 -28.49 -16.88
CA ALA A 138 50.43 -27.53 -15.86
C ALA A 138 50.19 -26.14 -16.47
N ASN A 139 51.06 -25.68 -17.38
CA ASN A 139 50.90 -24.42 -18.09
C ASN A 139 49.64 -24.44 -19.00
N ALA A 140 49.38 -25.55 -19.68
CA ALA A 140 48.19 -25.70 -20.51
C ALA A 140 46.90 -25.72 -19.68
N GLU A 141 46.88 -26.41 -18.54
CA GLU A 141 45.73 -26.46 -17.63
C GLU A 141 45.45 -25.09 -17.00
N LYS A 142 46.50 -24.34 -16.65
CA LYS A 142 46.37 -22.95 -16.24
C LYS A 142 45.74 -22.08 -17.33
N ALA A 143 46.19 -22.21 -18.57
CA ALA A 143 45.63 -21.44 -19.69
C ALA A 143 44.14 -21.78 -19.95
N ASP A 144 43.71 -23.03 -19.76
CA ASP A 144 42.30 -23.44 -19.84
C ASP A 144 41.48 -22.77 -18.73
N ALA A 145 41.98 -22.77 -17.49
CA ALA A 145 41.32 -22.12 -16.36
C ALA A 145 41.22 -20.58 -16.54
N ASP A 146 42.29 -19.92 -16.98
CA ASP A 146 42.31 -18.48 -17.22
C ASP A 146 41.34 -18.07 -18.35
N ALA A 147 41.28 -18.87 -19.43
CA ALA A 147 40.34 -18.65 -20.53
C ALA A 147 38.89 -18.87 -20.11
N GLN A 148 38.63 -19.88 -19.28
CA GLN A 148 37.30 -20.13 -18.70
C GLN A 148 36.85 -18.97 -17.80
N ALA A 149 37.73 -18.50 -16.91
CA ALA A 149 37.44 -17.38 -16.03
C ALA A 149 37.13 -16.10 -16.82
N THR A 150 37.88 -15.84 -17.89
CA THR A 150 37.64 -14.70 -18.79
C THR A 150 36.29 -14.80 -19.50
N LEU A 151 35.94 -16.00 -19.98
CA LEU A 151 34.65 -16.23 -20.64
C LEU A 151 33.48 -16.03 -19.67
N ASP A 152 33.60 -16.54 -18.44
CA ASP A 152 32.56 -16.41 -17.43
C ASP A 152 32.39 -14.95 -16.95
N ALA A 153 33.49 -14.20 -16.82
CA ALA A 153 33.41 -12.76 -16.57
C ALA A 153 32.61 -12.03 -17.66
N LEU A 154 32.84 -12.34 -18.93
CA LEU A 154 32.11 -11.75 -20.05
C LEU A 154 30.62 -12.18 -20.09
N LYS A 155 30.29 -13.40 -19.65
CA LYS A 155 28.88 -13.81 -19.49
C LYS A 155 28.18 -13.00 -18.40
N THR A 156 28.82 -12.81 -17.25
CA THR A 156 28.22 -12.01 -16.17
C THR A 156 28.02 -10.55 -16.54
N GLN A 157 28.77 -10.05 -17.53
CA GLN A 157 28.61 -8.70 -18.10
C GLN A 157 27.53 -8.63 -19.20
N GLY A 158 26.74 -9.69 -19.42
CA GLY A 158 25.70 -9.74 -20.44
C GLY A 158 26.20 -10.11 -21.84
N GLY A 159 27.43 -10.59 -22.00
CA GLY A 159 27.95 -11.00 -23.32
C GLY A 159 27.24 -12.21 -23.95
N ASP A 160 26.41 -12.92 -23.20
CA ASP A 160 25.72 -14.14 -23.60
C ASP A 160 24.42 -13.91 -24.38
N GLY A 161 23.82 -12.71 -24.33
CA GLY A 161 22.62 -12.43 -25.10
C GLY A 161 21.88 -11.15 -24.75
N GLN A 162 20.66 -11.07 -25.29
CA GLN A 162 19.77 -9.95 -25.05
C GLN A 162 19.19 -10.04 -23.62
N VAL A 163 19.29 -8.94 -22.87
CA VAL A 163 18.66 -8.80 -21.55
C VAL A 163 17.35 -8.05 -21.73
N THR A 164 16.26 -8.55 -21.16
CA THR A 164 14.96 -7.87 -21.17
C THR A 164 14.64 -7.41 -19.76
N LEU A 165 14.36 -6.12 -19.59
CA LEU A 165 13.90 -5.56 -18.32
C LEU A 165 12.38 -5.77 -18.22
N HIS A 166 11.95 -6.33 -17.09
CA HIS A 166 10.55 -6.66 -16.81
C HIS A 166 9.99 -5.77 -15.71
N ALA A 167 8.68 -5.51 -15.76
CA ALA A 167 7.99 -4.76 -14.72
C ALA A 167 8.02 -5.52 -13.37
N PRO A 168 8.50 -4.90 -12.28
CA PRO A 168 8.61 -5.57 -10.98
C PRO A 168 7.24 -5.72 -10.28
N PHE A 169 6.29 -4.82 -10.56
CA PHE A 169 4.95 -4.81 -9.98
C PHE A 169 3.91 -4.30 -10.99
N ALA A 170 2.62 -4.43 -10.64
CA ALA A 170 1.47 -3.95 -11.41
C ALA A 170 0.82 -2.75 -10.71
#